data_AF-A0A2G8STJ5-F1
#
_entry.id   AF-A0A2G8STJ5-F1
#
_cell.length_a   1.000
_cell.length_b   1.000
_cell.length_c   1.000
_cell.angle_alpha   90.00
_cell.angle_beta   90.00
_cell.angle_gamma   90.00
#
_symmetry.space_group_name_H-M   'P 1'
#
loop_
_entity.id
_entity.type
_entity.pdbx_description
1 polymer ?
#
loop_
_entity_poly.entity_id
_entity_poly.type
_entity_poly.pdbx_seq_one_letter_code
_entity_poly.pdbx_strand_id
1 'polypeptide(L)'
;MFSARTALATLRPSLRPTRCTPRCHPPHRTFIASTIHSLSEGFLDLATALPYPPGWPPYSSTIILVTVVTRLAFTAPFSVWAKNRQWRAETIVIPQLKSEMPAIHKQVQQDMRKAGFRGDKNAVVAEVNKRSQPIATKRRKELLAQHSASPMLTILLPAASQLPLFVGTSMVLSHASATPTVLDSEAFATLTSLAHADATATLPILLGIITLANVESSRWFVSAEVLQREQQVAKWTAERRARGEQVLEPGKISQSALRLLSVGRILIAAMVPGSVQLYWVTSATFGLFQSWALDFWDMRRRKRVAPPPATGPKARRSA
;
A
#
# COMPACT_ATOMS: atom_id res chain seq x y z
N MET A 1 -89.07 -8.85 -46.08
CA MET A 1 -88.57 -10.20 -45.73
C MET A 1 -87.89 -10.12 -44.38
N PHE A 2 -88.23 -11.06 -43.51
CA PHE A 2 -88.05 -11.05 -42.07
C PHE A 2 -86.60 -11.30 -41.60
N SER A 3 -86.20 -10.54 -40.59
CA SER A 3 -85.55 -10.93 -39.32
C SER A 3 -84.84 -12.30 -39.25
N ALA A 4 -83.56 -12.28 -38.90
CA ALA A 4 -82.98 -13.27 -37.98
C ALA A 4 -81.77 -12.69 -37.23
N ARG A 5 -81.98 -12.46 -35.93
CA ARG A 5 -80.96 -12.24 -34.91
C ARG A 5 -80.24 -13.57 -34.66
N THR A 6 -78.91 -13.55 -34.53
CA THR A 6 -78.20 -14.63 -33.84
C THR A 6 -77.23 -14.02 -32.83
N ALA A 7 -77.56 -14.26 -31.56
CA ALA A 7 -76.81 -13.87 -30.39
C ALA A 7 -75.54 -14.73 -30.27
N LEU A 8 -74.39 -14.08 -30.06
CA LEU A 8 -73.20 -14.75 -29.51
C LEU A 8 -73.12 -14.46 -28.02
N ALA A 9 -73.41 -15.52 -27.27
CA ALA A 9 -73.35 -15.56 -25.83
C ALA A 9 -71.92 -15.35 -25.32
N THR A 10 -71.84 -14.46 -24.35
CA THR A 10 -70.76 -14.24 -23.40
C THR A 10 -70.40 -15.51 -22.63
N LEU A 11 -69.16 -15.97 -22.76
CA LEU A 11 -68.48 -16.78 -21.75
C LEU A 11 -67.01 -16.31 -21.64
N ARG A 12 -66.79 -15.27 -20.82
CA ARG A 12 -65.46 -14.97 -20.27
C ARG A 12 -65.29 -15.81 -19.01
N PRO A 13 -64.27 -16.68 -18.92
CA PRO A 13 -63.89 -17.25 -17.64
C PRO A 13 -63.24 -16.15 -16.78
N SER A 14 -63.75 -15.99 -15.57
CA SER A 14 -63.20 -15.10 -14.55
C SER A 14 -61.86 -15.64 -14.06
N LEU A 15 -60.77 -15.11 -14.61
CA LEU A 15 -59.45 -15.27 -14.01
C LEU A 15 -59.44 -14.50 -12.68
N ARG A 16 -59.65 -15.23 -11.58
CA ARG A 16 -59.38 -14.74 -10.23
C ARG A 16 -57.89 -14.34 -10.14
N PRO A 17 -57.56 -13.09 -9.79
CA PRO A 17 -56.19 -12.75 -9.44
C PRO A 17 -55.87 -13.36 -8.08
N THR A 18 -55.12 -14.47 -8.06
CA THR A 18 -54.41 -14.92 -6.86
C THR A 18 -53.40 -13.82 -6.50
N ARG A 19 -53.77 -12.98 -5.53
CA ARG A 19 -52.83 -12.10 -4.82
C ARG A 19 -51.86 -12.99 -4.03
N CYS A 20 -50.78 -13.42 -4.67
CA CYS A 20 -49.56 -13.77 -3.95
C CYS A 20 -48.95 -12.48 -3.43
N THR A 21 -49.30 -12.09 -2.19
CA THR A 21 -48.53 -11.09 -1.46
C THR A 21 -47.13 -11.68 -1.20
N PRO A 22 -46.04 -11.09 -1.72
CA PRO A 22 -44.71 -11.49 -1.30
C PRO A 22 -44.60 -11.18 0.19
N ARG A 23 -44.43 -12.22 1.02
CA ARG A 23 -43.97 -12.05 2.40
C ARG A 23 -42.57 -11.46 2.32
N CYS A 24 -42.47 -10.13 2.41
CA CYS A 24 -41.20 -9.47 2.68
C CYS A 24 -40.76 -9.90 4.09
N HIS A 25 -39.81 -10.81 4.16
CA HIS A 25 -39.04 -10.99 5.39
C HIS A 25 -38.36 -9.66 5.71
N PRO A 26 -38.49 -9.12 6.94
CA PRO A 26 -37.73 -7.94 7.33
C PRO A 26 -36.24 -8.29 7.20
N PRO A 27 -35.42 -7.44 6.58
CA PRO A 27 -34.00 -7.71 6.47
C PRO A 27 -33.41 -7.80 7.88
N HIS A 28 -32.78 -8.93 8.20
CA HIS A 28 -32.00 -9.08 9.42
C HIS A 28 -30.90 -8.01 9.41
N ARG A 29 -31.09 -6.92 10.16
CA ARG A 29 -30.05 -5.92 10.41
C ARG A 29 -28.91 -6.62 11.15
N THR A 30 -27.79 -6.80 10.48
CA THR A 30 -26.59 -7.38 11.08
C THR A 30 -25.95 -6.37 12.03
N PHE A 31 -25.24 -6.85 13.05
CA PHE A 31 -24.49 -6.02 14.01
C PHE A 31 -23.54 -5.02 13.34
N ILE A 32 -23.01 -5.37 12.17
CA ILE A 32 -22.15 -4.52 11.35
C ILE A 32 -22.93 -3.33 10.80
N ALA A 33 -24.14 -3.56 10.27
CA ALA A 33 -24.97 -2.49 9.71
C ALA A 33 -25.38 -1.47 10.79
N SER A 34 -25.75 -1.92 12.00
CA SER A 34 -26.09 -1.02 13.10
C SER A 34 -24.89 -0.20 13.59
N THR A 35 -23.70 -0.81 13.61
CA THR A 35 -22.46 -0.12 14.00
C THR A 35 -22.08 0.94 12.96
N ILE A 36 -22.13 0.60 11.67
CA ILE A 36 -21.85 1.54 10.58
C ILE A 36 -22.82 2.72 10.60
N HIS A 37 -24.11 2.46 10.81
CA HIS A 37 -25.11 3.51 10.90
C HIS A 37 -24.84 4.45 12.09
N SER A 38 -24.57 3.91 13.28
CA SER A 38 -24.23 4.72 14.47
C SER A 38 -22.97 5.57 14.26
N LEU A 39 -21.93 5.01 13.65
CA LEU A 39 -20.71 5.75 13.30
C LEU A 39 -20.93 6.82 12.23
N SER A 40 -21.83 6.56 11.28
CA SER A 40 -22.22 7.51 10.24
C SER A 40 -22.93 8.72 10.83
N GLU A 41 -23.95 8.50 11.68
CA GLU A 41 -24.66 9.60 12.35
C GLU A 41 -23.71 10.38 13.27
N GLY A 42 -22.91 9.68 14.09
CA GLY A 42 -21.94 10.33 14.96
C GLY A 42 -20.88 11.14 14.21
N PHE A 43 -20.52 10.74 12.98
CA PHE A 43 -19.65 11.53 12.11
C PHE A 43 -20.33 12.83 11.64
N LEU A 44 -21.60 12.77 11.24
CA LEU A 44 -22.36 13.94 10.80
C LEU A 44 -22.57 14.94 11.95
N ASP A 45 -22.87 14.43 13.15
CA ASP A 45 -22.99 15.24 14.37
C ASP A 45 -21.65 15.91 14.70
N LEU A 46 -20.54 15.16 14.66
CA LEU A 46 -19.21 15.71 14.90
C LEU A 46 -18.87 16.82 13.91
N ALA A 47 -19.26 16.68 12.64
CA ALA A 47 -18.95 17.66 11.62
C ALA A 47 -19.62 19.01 11.87
N THR A 48 -20.81 19.01 12.48
CA THR A 48 -21.53 20.24 12.83
C THR A 48 -21.14 20.79 14.20
N ALA A 49 -20.70 19.92 15.12
CA ALA A 49 -20.29 20.32 16.47
C ALA A 49 -18.90 20.98 16.52
N LEU A 50 -18.03 20.71 15.53
CA LEU A 50 -16.68 21.27 15.50
C LEU A 50 -16.70 22.77 15.16
N PRO A 51 -16.00 23.63 15.93
CA PRO A 51 -15.99 25.07 15.72
C PRO A 51 -15.05 25.45 14.57
N TYR A 52 -15.48 25.22 13.33
CA TYR A 52 -14.74 25.63 12.14
C TYR A 52 -14.83 27.15 11.90
N PRO A 53 -13.77 27.77 11.35
CA PRO A 53 -13.83 29.17 10.93
C PRO A 53 -14.95 29.42 9.90
N PRO A 54 -15.54 30.63 9.88
CA PRO A 54 -16.54 30.98 8.88
C PRO A 54 -15.98 30.82 7.47
N GLY A 55 -16.66 30.05 6.63
CA GLY A 55 -16.26 29.76 5.24
C GLY A 55 -15.56 28.42 5.03
N TRP A 56 -15.27 27.66 6.10
CA TRP A 56 -14.77 26.30 5.96
C TRP A 56 -15.94 25.30 5.79
N PRO A 57 -15.87 24.39 4.80
CA PRO A 57 -16.89 23.38 4.60
C PRO A 57 -16.82 22.34 5.74
N PRO A 58 -17.85 22.22 6.60
CA PRO A 58 -17.78 21.44 7.83
C PRO A 58 -17.57 19.95 7.58
N TYR A 59 -18.26 19.34 6.61
CA TYR A 59 -18.17 17.90 6.36
C TYR A 59 -16.81 17.52 5.78
N SER A 60 -16.36 18.23 4.74
CA SER A 60 -15.05 18.03 4.10
C SER A 60 -13.89 18.22 5.07
N SER A 61 -13.94 19.29 5.88
CA SER A 61 -12.92 19.56 6.89
C SER A 61 -12.87 18.46 7.94
N THR A 62 -14.04 17.93 8.33
CA THR A 62 -14.13 16.82 9.28
C THR A 62 -13.58 15.52 8.70
N ILE A 63 -13.87 15.20 7.42
CA ILE A 63 -13.25 14.06 6.74
C ILE A 63 -11.73 14.18 6.80
N ILE A 64 -11.19 15.35 6.47
CA ILE A 64 -9.74 15.58 6.47
C ILE A 64 -9.16 15.43 7.87
N LEU A 65 -9.76 16.09 8.85
CA LEU A 65 -9.29 16.09 10.24
C LEU A 65 -9.33 14.69 10.84
N VAL A 66 -10.47 14.00 10.75
CA VAL A 66 -10.64 12.63 11.27
C VAL A 66 -9.65 11.69 10.59
N THR A 67 -9.40 11.86 9.29
CA THR A 67 -8.39 11.07 8.57
C THR A 67 -7.01 11.28 9.15
N VAL A 68 -6.58 12.53 9.32
CA VAL A 68 -5.24 12.87 9.84
C VAL A 68 -5.08 12.36 11.27
N VAL A 69 -6.07 12.61 12.14
CA VAL A 69 -6.04 12.17 13.55
C VAL A 69 -6.00 10.64 13.64
N THR A 70 -6.86 9.94 12.90
CA THR A 70 -6.89 8.47 12.89
C THR A 70 -5.57 7.90 12.37
N ARG A 71 -5.01 8.50 11.33
CA ARG A 71 -3.71 8.08 10.78
C ARG A 71 -2.58 8.29 11.78
N LEU A 72 -2.53 9.45 12.44
CA LEU A 72 -1.54 9.74 13.48
C LEU A 72 -1.65 8.80 14.69
N ALA A 73 -2.87 8.52 15.16
CA ALA A 73 -3.10 7.68 16.32
C ALA A 73 -2.82 6.20 16.04
N PHE A 74 -3.29 5.67 14.89
CA PHE A 74 -3.33 4.23 14.66
C PHE A 74 -2.35 3.72 13.60
N THR A 75 -1.78 4.58 12.75
CA THR A 75 -0.87 4.12 11.67
C THR A 75 0.55 4.61 11.85
N ALA A 76 0.76 5.83 12.35
CA ALA A 76 2.08 6.40 12.51
C ALA A 76 2.97 5.63 13.51
N PRO A 77 2.48 5.18 14.69
CA PRO A 77 3.32 4.44 15.65
C PRO A 77 3.85 3.12 15.07
N PHE A 78 3.00 2.39 14.35
CA PHE A 78 3.39 1.15 13.67
C PHE A 78 4.38 1.39 12.53
N SER A 79 4.22 2.51 11.80
CA SER A 79 5.13 2.89 10.72
C SER A 79 6.53 3.22 11.27
N VAL A 80 6.61 3.99 12.37
CA VAL A 80 7.86 4.28 13.08
C VAL A 80 8.49 3.00 13.64
N TRP A 81 7.69 2.14 14.26
CA TRP A 81 8.14 0.85 14.77
C TRP A 81 8.75 -0.03 13.67
N ALA A 82 8.06 -0.15 12.54
CA ALA A 82 8.52 -0.93 11.39
C ALA A 82 9.84 -0.38 10.83
N LYS A 83 9.96 0.95 10.69
CA LYS A 83 11.19 1.60 10.23
C LYS A 83 12.38 1.40 11.17
N ASN A 84 12.18 1.53 12.48
CA ASN A 84 13.23 1.25 13.46
C ASN A 84 13.71 -0.21 13.40
N ARG A 85 12.81 -1.14 13.08
CA ARG A 85 13.12 -2.57 12.93
C ARG A 85 13.91 -2.85 11.65
N GLN A 86 13.51 -2.22 10.55
CA GLN A 86 14.26 -2.23 9.29
C GLN A 86 15.67 -1.65 9.46
N TRP A 87 15.81 -0.53 10.18
CA TRP A 87 17.10 0.08 10.48
C TRP A 87 18.07 -0.91 11.12
N ARG A 88 17.62 -1.65 12.16
CA ARG A 88 18.45 -2.68 12.84
C ARG A 88 18.89 -3.78 11.89
N ALA A 89 18.00 -4.22 11.00
CA ALA A 89 18.36 -5.20 9.97
C ALA A 89 19.47 -4.68 9.05
N GLU A 90 19.37 -3.42 8.63
CA GLU A 90 20.31 -2.80 7.68
C GLU A 90 21.66 -2.45 8.30
N THR A 91 21.69 -1.95 9.54
CA THR A 91 22.93 -1.47 10.18
C THR A 91 23.66 -2.54 10.99
N ILE A 92 22.97 -3.56 11.48
CA ILE A 92 23.56 -4.60 12.34
C ILE A 92 23.63 -5.93 11.60
N VAL A 93 22.47 -6.43 11.17
CA VAL A 93 22.37 -7.80 10.63
C VAL A 93 23.08 -7.94 9.29
N ILE A 94 22.88 -6.99 8.35
CA ILE A 94 23.51 -7.06 7.03
C ILE A 94 25.04 -6.97 7.11
N PRO A 95 25.65 -6.01 7.84
CA PRO A 95 27.11 -5.93 7.96
C PRO A 95 27.71 -7.14 8.67
N GLN A 96 27.09 -7.63 9.74
CA GLN A 96 27.56 -8.81 10.46
C GLN A 96 27.54 -10.06 9.58
N LEU A 97 26.45 -10.28 8.83
CA LEU A 97 26.39 -11.38 7.87
C LEU A 97 27.48 -11.26 6.80
N LYS A 98 27.75 -10.04 6.30
CA LYS A 98 28.85 -9.80 5.35
C LYS A 98 30.23 -10.13 5.92
N SER A 99 30.48 -9.82 7.20
CA SER A 99 31.75 -10.18 7.85
C SER A 99 31.91 -11.69 8.10
N GLU A 100 30.81 -12.41 8.31
CA GLU A 100 30.81 -13.87 8.51
C GLU A 100 30.87 -14.66 7.19
N MET A 101 30.52 -14.04 6.05
CA MET A 101 30.47 -14.70 4.75
C MET A 101 31.78 -15.38 4.29
N PRO A 102 32.97 -14.76 4.45
CA PRO A 102 34.23 -15.42 4.14
C PRO A 102 34.46 -16.70 4.96
N ALA A 103 34.01 -16.74 6.22
CA ALA A 103 34.14 -17.93 7.07
C ALA A 103 33.21 -19.06 6.58
N ILE A 104 31.97 -18.72 6.22
CA ILE A 104 31.02 -19.67 5.62
C ILE A 104 31.57 -20.24 4.31
N HIS A 105 32.16 -19.40 3.44
CA HIS A 105 32.79 -19.87 2.21
C HIS A 105 33.96 -20.82 2.47
N LYS A 106 34.82 -20.52 3.45
CA LYS A 106 35.93 -21.41 3.84
C LYS A 106 35.42 -22.76 4.35
N GLN A 107 34.38 -22.77 5.18
CA GLN A 107 33.77 -24.00 5.69
C GLN A 107 33.20 -24.85 4.56
N VAL A 108 32.41 -24.25 3.66
CA VAL A 108 31.85 -24.95 2.49
C VAL A 108 32.95 -25.50 1.59
N GLN A 109 34.04 -24.75 1.37
CA GLN A 109 35.18 -25.23 0.60
C GLN A 109 35.87 -26.43 1.25
N GLN A 110 36.01 -26.44 2.58
CA GLN A 110 36.58 -27.58 3.30
C GLN A 110 35.68 -28.82 3.22
N ASP A 111 34.37 -28.64 3.36
CA ASP A 111 33.40 -29.74 3.26
C ASP A 111 33.35 -30.31 1.85
N MET A 112 33.46 -29.46 0.82
CA MET A 112 33.58 -29.89 -0.58
C MET A 112 34.87 -30.68 -0.83
N ARG A 113 36.00 -30.26 -0.25
CA ARG A 113 37.27 -30.99 -0.35
C ARG A 113 37.18 -32.37 0.33
N LYS A 114 36.55 -32.45 1.50
CA LYS A 114 36.32 -33.72 2.23
C LYS A 114 35.39 -34.66 1.44
N ALA A 115 34.38 -34.11 0.77
CA ALA A 115 33.48 -34.87 -0.09
C ALA A 115 34.12 -35.28 -1.44
N GLY A 116 35.41 -34.98 -1.66
CA GLY A 116 36.13 -35.36 -2.88
C GLY A 116 35.67 -34.61 -4.13
N PHE A 117 34.98 -33.46 -3.99
CA PHE A 117 34.49 -32.71 -5.14
C PHE A 117 35.66 -32.20 -6.00
N ARG A 118 35.72 -32.65 -7.25
CA ARG A 118 36.67 -32.18 -8.25
C ARG A 118 35.90 -31.56 -9.40
N GLY A 119 36.26 -30.33 -9.76
CA GLY A 119 35.65 -29.60 -10.86
C GLY A 119 36.56 -28.48 -11.32
N ASP A 120 36.24 -27.91 -12.48
CA ASP A 120 36.91 -26.72 -12.99
C ASP A 120 36.73 -25.53 -12.02
N LYS A 121 37.65 -24.55 -12.05
CA LYS A 121 37.66 -23.40 -11.14
C LYS A 121 36.30 -22.68 -11.10
N ASN A 122 35.66 -22.53 -12.25
CA ASN A 122 34.35 -21.87 -12.37
C ASN A 122 33.23 -22.71 -11.76
N ALA A 123 33.26 -24.04 -11.95
CA ALA A 123 32.29 -24.96 -11.37
C ALA A 123 32.41 -25.03 -9.84
N VAL A 124 33.63 -24.97 -9.30
CA VAL A 124 33.89 -24.91 -7.86
C VAL A 124 33.31 -23.64 -7.25
N VAL A 125 33.52 -22.48 -7.87
CA VAL A 125 32.96 -21.20 -7.38
C VAL A 125 31.43 -21.22 -7.40
N ALA A 126 30.83 -21.71 -8.49
CA ALA A 126 29.38 -21.83 -8.61
C ALA A 126 28.79 -22.75 -7.52
N GLU A 127 29.43 -23.88 -7.26
CA GLU A 127 28.97 -24.85 -6.27
C GLU A 127 29.18 -24.34 -4.83
N VAL A 128 30.28 -23.65 -4.55
CA VAL A 128 30.49 -22.97 -3.25
C VAL A 128 29.40 -21.95 -3.00
N ASN A 129 29.06 -21.12 -4.00
CA ASN A 129 27.97 -20.15 -3.89
C ASN A 129 26.63 -20.85 -3.67
N LYS A 130 26.36 -21.93 -4.40
CA LYS A 130 25.12 -22.71 -4.27
C LYS A 130 24.96 -23.30 -2.87
N ARG A 131 26.03 -23.85 -2.29
CA ARG A 131 26.03 -24.45 -0.95
C ARG A 131 26.11 -23.43 0.18
N SER A 132 26.69 -22.25 -0.05
CA SER A 132 26.78 -21.19 0.95
C SER A 132 25.45 -20.45 1.15
N GLN A 133 24.63 -20.33 0.10
CA GLN A 133 23.31 -19.68 0.18
C GLN A 133 22.38 -20.23 1.27
N PRO A 134 22.13 -21.55 1.40
CA PRO A 134 21.27 -22.07 2.46
C PRO A 134 21.85 -21.85 3.86
N ILE A 135 23.17 -21.94 4.02
CA ILE A 135 23.86 -21.68 5.31
C ILE A 135 23.74 -20.21 5.68
N ALA A 136 24.03 -19.31 4.74
CA ALA A 136 23.89 -17.87 4.91
C ALA A 136 22.43 -17.47 5.19
N THR A 137 21.46 -18.15 4.58
CA THR A 137 20.03 -17.89 4.82
C THR A 137 19.61 -18.32 6.23
N LYS A 138 20.05 -19.49 6.71
CA LYS A 138 19.83 -19.91 8.10
C LYS A 138 20.45 -18.92 9.08
N ARG A 139 21.72 -18.55 8.86
CA ARG A 139 22.44 -17.59 9.71
C ARG A 139 21.77 -16.22 9.72
N ARG A 140 21.33 -15.74 8.55
CA ARG A 140 20.54 -14.50 8.44
C ARG A 140 19.28 -14.58 9.28
N LYS A 141 18.53 -15.68 9.23
CA LYS A 141 17.31 -15.86 10.03
C LYS A 141 17.60 -15.84 11.52
N GLU A 142 18.68 -16.46 11.97
CA GLU A 142 19.14 -16.41 13.37
C GLU A 142 19.48 -14.99 13.81
N LEU A 143 20.29 -14.26 13.02
CA LEU A 143 20.64 -12.87 13.32
C LEU A 143 19.42 -11.95 13.36
N LEU A 144 18.47 -12.15 12.43
CA LEU A 144 17.20 -11.42 12.43
C LEU A 144 16.34 -11.74 13.67
N ALA A 145 16.39 -12.98 14.17
CA ALA A 145 15.70 -13.36 15.40
C ALA A 145 16.38 -12.73 16.63
N GLN A 146 17.71 -12.82 16.72
CA GLN A 146 18.51 -12.26 17.82
C GLN A 146 18.32 -10.76 17.98
N HIS A 147 18.35 -10.01 16.86
CA HIS A 147 18.19 -8.55 16.88
C HIS A 147 16.74 -8.07 16.81
N SER A 148 15.76 -8.98 16.92
CA SER A 148 14.34 -8.65 16.78
C SER A 148 14.08 -7.80 15.54
N ALA A 149 14.53 -8.29 14.39
CA ALA A 149 14.50 -7.60 13.10
C ALA A 149 13.75 -8.42 12.03
N SER A 150 12.83 -9.30 12.45
CA SER A 150 12.08 -10.20 11.56
C SER A 150 11.30 -9.46 10.46
N PRO A 151 11.53 -9.78 9.16
CA PRO A 151 10.92 -9.06 8.04
C PRO A 151 9.40 -9.22 7.94
N MET A 152 8.86 -10.42 8.25
CA MET A 152 7.43 -10.70 8.11
C MET A 152 6.56 -9.81 8.98
N LEU A 153 6.91 -9.65 10.26
CA LEU A 153 6.18 -8.77 11.16
C LEU A 153 6.29 -7.30 10.74
N THR A 154 7.44 -6.91 10.18
CA THR A 154 7.69 -5.53 9.74
C THR A 154 6.83 -5.14 8.53
N ILE A 155 6.54 -6.09 7.63
CA ILE A 155 5.72 -5.87 6.43
C ILE A 155 4.23 -6.04 6.73
N LEU A 156 3.87 -7.09 7.48
CA LEU A 156 2.47 -7.47 7.67
C LEU A 156 1.74 -6.52 8.63
N LEU A 157 2.39 -6.10 9.70
CA LEU A 157 1.73 -5.36 10.79
C LEU A 157 1.20 -3.98 10.34
N PRO A 158 1.95 -3.15 9.58
CA PRO A 158 1.41 -1.89 9.06
C PRO A 158 0.24 -2.10 8.08
N ALA A 159 0.30 -3.14 7.24
CA ALA A 159 -0.79 -3.46 6.33
C ALA A 159 -2.05 -3.93 7.09
N ALA A 160 -1.86 -4.76 8.11
CA ALA A 160 -2.93 -5.29 8.94
C ALA A 160 -3.62 -4.22 9.80
N SER A 161 -2.89 -3.18 10.26
CA SER A 161 -3.51 -2.06 10.98
C SER A 161 -4.22 -1.08 10.04
N GLN A 162 -3.71 -0.89 8.83
CA GLN A 162 -4.25 0.07 7.87
C GLN A 162 -5.53 -0.43 7.17
N LEU A 163 -5.58 -1.71 6.77
CA LEU A 163 -6.68 -2.24 5.96
C LEU A 163 -8.06 -2.13 6.66
N PRO A 164 -8.22 -2.51 7.94
CA PRO A 164 -9.52 -2.42 8.62
C PRO A 164 -10.01 -0.98 8.74
N LEU A 165 -9.12 -0.04 9.10
CA LEU A 165 -9.46 1.38 9.14
C LEU A 165 -9.82 1.89 7.74
N PHE A 166 -9.08 1.49 6.72
CA PHE A 166 -9.35 1.89 5.35
C PHE A 166 -10.73 1.46 4.86
N VAL A 167 -11.06 0.18 5.04
CA VAL A 167 -12.35 -0.38 4.64
C VAL A 167 -13.47 0.17 5.53
N GLY A 168 -13.29 0.17 6.85
CA GLY A 168 -14.29 0.64 7.81
C GLY A 168 -14.71 2.09 7.58
N THR A 169 -13.75 3.01 7.45
CA THR A 169 -14.05 4.42 7.17
C THR A 169 -14.71 4.60 5.79
N SER A 170 -14.29 3.83 4.78
CA SER A 170 -14.94 3.87 3.46
C SER A 170 -16.39 3.41 3.52
N MET A 171 -16.70 2.37 4.30
CA MET A 171 -18.06 1.90 4.49
C MET A 171 -18.92 2.92 5.25
N VAL A 172 -18.38 3.55 6.30
CA VAL A 172 -19.07 4.62 7.04
C VAL A 172 -19.38 5.80 6.14
N LEU A 173 -18.40 6.31 5.39
CA LEU A 173 -18.61 7.45 4.48
C LEU A 173 -19.51 7.10 3.30
N SER A 174 -19.42 5.89 2.76
CA SER A 174 -20.33 5.42 1.72
C SER A 174 -21.76 5.31 2.23
N HIS A 175 -21.97 4.87 3.48
CA HIS A 175 -23.28 4.83 4.10
C HIS A 175 -23.81 6.25 4.40
N ALA A 176 -22.95 7.15 4.90
CA ALA A 176 -23.29 8.56 5.11
C ALA A 176 -23.69 9.28 3.81
N SER A 177 -23.22 8.79 2.67
CA SER A 177 -23.52 9.33 1.34
C SER A 177 -24.79 8.73 0.72
N ALA A 178 -25.46 7.78 1.38
CA ALA A 178 -26.69 7.21 0.87
C ALA A 178 -27.85 8.21 0.99
N THR A 179 -28.60 8.39 -0.09
CA THR A 179 -29.73 9.33 -0.14
C THR A 179 -30.89 8.87 0.77
N PRO A 180 -31.58 9.79 1.47
CA PRO A 180 -31.32 11.24 1.57
C PRO A 180 -30.17 11.55 2.54
N THR A 181 -29.27 12.48 2.19
CA THR A 181 -28.12 12.85 3.02
C THR A 181 -27.86 14.36 3.00
N VAL A 182 -27.33 14.89 4.11
CA VAL A 182 -26.86 16.28 4.24
C VAL A 182 -25.58 16.54 3.44
N LEU A 183 -24.84 15.49 3.07
CA LEU A 183 -23.61 15.60 2.26
C LEU A 183 -23.87 16.15 0.85
N ASP A 184 -25.12 16.14 0.38
CA ASP A 184 -25.50 16.77 -0.88
C ASP A 184 -25.49 18.30 -0.86
N SER A 185 -25.54 18.90 0.33
CA SER A 185 -25.56 20.35 0.48
C SER A 185 -24.19 21.01 0.36
N GLU A 186 -23.11 20.23 0.41
CA GLU A 186 -21.74 20.75 0.46
C GLU A 186 -20.96 20.40 -0.81
N ALA A 187 -20.34 21.42 -1.40
CA ALA A 187 -19.37 21.31 -2.48
C ALA A 187 -17.95 21.53 -1.92
N PHE A 188 -16.96 20.80 -2.46
CA PHE A 188 -15.56 20.95 -2.05
C PHE A 188 -14.59 20.74 -3.20
N ALA A 189 -13.73 21.73 -3.43
CA ALA A 189 -12.79 21.75 -4.55
C ALA A 189 -13.50 21.49 -5.90
N THR A 190 -13.30 20.34 -6.52
CA THR A 190 -13.95 19.95 -7.79
C THR A 190 -15.26 19.17 -7.60
N LEU A 191 -15.58 18.77 -6.36
CA LEU A 191 -16.82 18.09 -6.04
C LEU A 191 -17.97 19.09 -5.99
N THR A 192 -19.03 18.82 -6.76
CA THR A 192 -20.29 19.55 -6.68
C THR A 192 -21.17 19.09 -5.52
N SER A 193 -21.01 17.85 -5.08
CA SER A 193 -21.63 17.25 -3.88
C SER A 193 -20.68 16.18 -3.31
N LEU A 194 -20.66 16.03 -1.98
CA LEU A 194 -19.89 14.95 -1.33
C LEU A 194 -20.57 13.58 -1.44
N ALA A 195 -21.88 13.52 -1.68
CA ALA A 195 -22.59 12.24 -1.78
C ALA A 195 -22.42 11.56 -3.15
N HIS A 196 -22.10 12.35 -4.18
CA HIS A 196 -21.97 11.88 -5.56
C HIS A 196 -20.51 11.72 -5.96
N ALA A 197 -20.26 10.88 -6.97
CA ALA A 197 -18.91 10.73 -7.53
C ALA A 197 -18.46 12.01 -8.24
N ASP A 198 -17.15 12.30 -8.21
CA ASP A 198 -16.55 13.44 -8.92
C ASP A 198 -16.77 13.35 -10.44
N ALA A 199 -17.67 14.19 -10.97
CA ALA A 199 -17.97 14.27 -12.39
C ALA A 199 -16.77 14.71 -13.25
N THR A 200 -15.80 15.43 -12.66
CA THR A 200 -14.60 15.89 -13.37
C THR A 200 -13.48 14.86 -13.40
N ALA A 201 -13.62 13.77 -12.63
CA ALA A 201 -12.57 12.78 -12.38
C ALA A 201 -11.24 13.37 -11.85
N THR A 202 -11.23 14.61 -11.35
CA THR A 202 -10.03 15.27 -10.84
C THR A 202 -9.49 14.59 -9.59
N LEU A 203 -10.35 14.30 -8.60
CA LEU A 203 -9.94 13.61 -7.38
C LEU A 203 -9.46 12.18 -7.62
N PRO A 204 -10.12 11.35 -8.46
CA PRO A 204 -9.60 10.05 -8.87
C PRO A 204 -8.22 10.13 -9.54
N ILE A 205 -8.00 11.08 -10.46
CA ILE A 205 -6.70 11.27 -11.12
C ILE A 205 -5.64 11.68 -10.10
N LEU A 206 -5.96 12.66 -9.24
CA LEU A 206 -5.07 13.13 -8.19
C LEU A 206 -4.68 11.98 -7.24
N LEU A 207 -5.65 11.14 -6.84
CA LEU A 207 -5.41 9.94 -6.06
C LEU A 207 -4.44 8.98 -6.77
N GLY A 208 -4.63 8.75 -8.07
CA GLY A 208 -3.73 7.93 -8.89
C GLY A 208 -2.30 8.46 -8.89
N ILE A 209 -2.12 9.77 -9.08
CA ILE A 209 -0.81 10.45 -9.06
C ILE A 209 -0.16 10.31 -7.69
N ILE A 210 -0.88 10.58 -6.60
CA ILE A 210 -0.35 10.45 -5.23
C ILE A 210 0.03 9.00 -4.92
N THR A 211 -0.78 8.05 -5.37
CA THR A 211 -0.49 6.61 -5.19
C THR A 211 0.76 6.22 -5.97
N LEU A 212 0.93 6.72 -7.19
CA LEU A 212 2.15 6.51 -7.96
C LEU A 212 3.37 7.13 -7.28
N ALA A 213 3.24 8.35 -6.76
CA ALA A 213 4.30 9.01 -5.99
C ALA A 213 4.69 8.21 -4.74
N ASN A 214 3.73 7.61 -4.04
CA ASN A 214 3.98 6.69 -2.92
C ASN A 214 4.79 5.45 -3.33
N VAL A 215 4.56 4.90 -4.53
CA VAL A 215 5.33 3.76 -5.04
C VAL A 215 6.77 4.18 -5.35
N GLU A 216 6.96 5.40 -5.84
CA GLU A 216 8.29 5.90 -6.21
C GLU A 216 9.07 6.56 -5.06
N SER A 217 8.41 6.87 -3.93
CA SER A 217 9.02 7.62 -2.82
C SER A 217 10.24 6.92 -2.23
N SER A 218 10.26 5.58 -2.23
CA SER A 218 11.41 4.77 -1.78
C SER A 218 12.71 5.07 -2.53
N ARG A 219 12.62 5.66 -3.73
CA ARG A 219 13.78 6.03 -4.57
C ARG A 219 14.23 7.49 -4.37
N TRP A 220 13.48 8.31 -3.64
CA TRP A 220 13.77 9.75 -3.52
C TRP A 220 14.98 10.04 -2.64
N PHE A 221 15.27 9.17 -1.66
CA PHE A 221 16.38 9.35 -0.70
C PHE A 221 17.47 8.28 -0.84
N VAL A 222 17.79 7.88 -2.07
CA VAL A 222 18.83 6.88 -2.36
C VAL A 222 20.22 7.49 -2.23
N SER A 223 21.11 6.86 -1.47
CA SER A 223 22.50 7.31 -1.33
C SER A 223 23.33 7.01 -2.58
N ALA A 224 24.42 7.78 -2.79
CA ALA A 224 25.33 7.58 -3.91
C ALA A 224 25.89 6.14 -3.99
N GLU A 225 26.14 5.50 -2.85
CA GLU A 225 26.57 4.10 -2.79
C GLU A 225 25.53 3.12 -3.34
N VAL A 226 24.24 3.37 -3.06
CA VAL A 226 23.16 2.52 -3.56
C VAL A 226 22.98 2.72 -5.06
N LEU A 227 23.07 3.96 -5.54
CA LEU A 227 23.07 4.25 -6.98
C LEU A 227 24.21 3.53 -7.72
N GLN A 228 25.43 3.52 -7.17
CA GLN A 228 26.55 2.79 -7.76
C GLN A 228 26.29 1.28 -7.81
N ARG A 229 25.71 0.71 -6.75
CA ARG A 229 25.34 -0.72 -6.73
C ARG A 229 24.26 -1.03 -7.76
N GLU A 230 23.25 -0.18 -7.91
CA GLU A 230 22.22 -0.35 -8.93
C GLU A 230 22.79 -0.29 -10.34
N GLN A 231 23.74 0.61 -10.61
CA GLN A 231 24.44 0.67 -11.89
C GLN A 231 25.27 -0.58 -12.16
N GLN A 232 25.98 -1.10 -11.15
CA GLN A 232 26.74 -2.34 -11.28
C GLN A 232 25.82 -3.54 -11.57
N VAL A 233 24.72 -3.64 -10.83
CA VAL A 233 23.70 -4.69 -11.06
C VAL A 233 23.08 -4.54 -12.45
N ALA A 234 22.77 -3.33 -12.89
CA ALA A 234 22.21 -3.09 -14.22
C ALA A 234 23.15 -3.53 -15.35
N LYS A 235 24.46 -3.24 -15.23
CA LYS A 235 25.48 -3.71 -16.17
C LYS A 235 25.57 -5.24 -16.17
N TRP A 236 25.67 -5.85 -15.00
CA TRP A 236 25.72 -7.31 -14.86
C TRP A 236 24.47 -7.99 -15.42
N THR A 237 23.29 -7.43 -15.18
CA THR A 237 22.03 -7.95 -15.74
C THR A 237 21.99 -7.78 -17.25
N ALA A 238 22.48 -6.66 -17.79
CA ALA A 238 22.57 -6.44 -19.24
C ALA A 238 23.50 -7.47 -19.91
N GLU A 239 24.66 -7.74 -19.30
CA GLU A 239 25.59 -8.79 -19.76
C GLU A 239 24.98 -10.18 -19.71
N ARG A 240 24.15 -10.48 -18.71
CA ARG A 240 23.42 -11.76 -18.64
C ARG A 240 22.33 -11.89 -19.70
N ARG A 241 21.58 -10.81 -19.95
CA ARG A 241 20.59 -10.79 -21.06
C ARG A 241 21.27 -10.92 -22.42
N ALA A 242 22.44 -10.30 -22.62
CA ALA A 242 23.22 -10.44 -23.84
C ALA A 242 23.71 -11.88 -24.07
N ARG A 243 23.92 -12.64 -22.98
CA ARG A 243 24.22 -14.09 -23.03
C ARG A 243 22.97 -14.98 -23.21
N GLY A 244 21.79 -14.39 -23.41
CA GLY A 244 20.53 -15.13 -23.56
C GLY A 244 19.94 -15.65 -22.24
N GLU A 245 20.51 -15.30 -21.08
CA GLU A 245 19.95 -15.70 -19.79
C GLU A 245 18.75 -14.81 -19.43
N GLN A 246 17.61 -15.44 -19.14
CA GLN A 246 16.44 -14.75 -18.62
C GLN A 246 16.64 -14.41 -17.14
N VAL A 247 17.05 -13.17 -16.86
CA VAL A 247 17.14 -12.65 -15.49
C VAL A 247 15.82 -11.96 -15.13
N LEU A 248 15.04 -12.63 -14.29
CA LEU A 248 13.87 -12.04 -13.64
C LEU A 248 14.34 -11.09 -12.54
N GLU A 249 13.82 -9.87 -12.53
CA GLU A 249 14.07 -8.86 -11.49
C GLU A 249 12.77 -8.66 -10.69
N PRO A 250 12.52 -9.44 -9.61
CA PRO A 250 11.27 -9.38 -8.84
C PRO A 250 10.90 -7.98 -8.35
N GLY A 251 11.92 -7.16 -8.04
CA GLY A 251 11.74 -5.75 -7.65
C GLY A 251 11.11 -4.90 -8.76
N LYS A 252 11.50 -5.09 -10.03
CA LYS A 252 10.91 -4.35 -11.15
C LYS A 252 9.50 -4.83 -11.48
N ILE A 253 9.26 -6.14 -11.36
CA ILE A 253 7.92 -6.72 -11.56
C ILE A 253 6.94 -6.16 -10.53
N SER A 254 7.31 -6.17 -9.24
CA SER A 254 6.47 -5.60 -8.18
C SER A 254 6.26 -4.09 -8.34
N GLN A 255 7.29 -3.32 -8.73
CA GLN A 255 7.12 -1.91 -9.04
C GLN A 255 6.16 -1.67 -10.21
N SER A 256 6.30 -2.39 -11.32
CA SER A 256 5.38 -2.28 -12.46
C SER A 256 3.95 -2.66 -12.09
N ALA A 257 3.77 -3.71 -11.27
CA ALA A 257 2.46 -4.09 -10.75
C ALA A 257 1.85 -2.99 -9.88
N LEU A 258 2.63 -2.39 -8.98
CA LEU A 258 2.17 -1.28 -8.14
C LEU A 258 1.82 -0.02 -8.94
N ARG A 259 2.57 0.27 -10.02
CA ARG A 259 2.24 1.35 -10.95
C ARG A 259 0.92 1.09 -11.67
N LEU A 260 0.70 -0.14 -12.15
CA LEU A 260 -0.56 -0.54 -12.77
C LEU A 260 -1.72 -0.45 -11.77
N LEU A 261 -1.52 -0.88 -10.53
CA LEU A 261 -2.51 -0.73 -9.46
C LEU A 261 -2.84 0.75 -9.17
N SER A 262 -1.86 1.65 -9.31
CA SER A 262 -2.08 3.09 -9.13
C SER A 262 -3.02 3.64 -10.20
N VAL A 263 -2.89 3.19 -11.46
CA VAL A 263 -3.82 3.53 -12.55
C VAL A 263 -5.18 2.87 -12.34
N GLY A 264 -5.21 1.58 -11.99
CA GLY A 264 -6.47 0.87 -11.70
C GLY A 264 -7.27 1.50 -10.56
N ARG A 265 -6.59 2.07 -9.56
CA ARG A 265 -7.22 2.79 -8.44
C ARG A 265 -8.03 4.02 -8.89
N ILE A 266 -7.66 4.66 -10.00
CA ILE A 266 -8.40 5.79 -10.57
C ILE A 266 -9.80 5.33 -10.99
N LEU A 267 -9.89 4.19 -11.69
CA LEU A 267 -11.16 3.64 -12.17
C LEU A 267 -12.08 3.26 -11.01
N ILE A 268 -11.52 2.66 -9.96
CA ILE A 268 -12.28 2.30 -8.76
C ILE A 268 -12.76 3.57 -8.05
N ALA A 269 -11.88 4.56 -7.87
CA ALA A 269 -12.22 5.81 -7.18
C ALA A 269 -13.32 6.60 -7.89
N ALA A 270 -13.35 6.57 -9.23
CA ALA A 270 -14.37 7.23 -10.03
C ALA A 270 -15.79 6.67 -9.79
N MET A 271 -15.94 5.46 -9.24
CA MET A 271 -17.24 4.82 -8.97
C MET A 271 -17.76 5.06 -7.55
N VAL A 272 -16.99 5.70 -6.69
CA VAL A 272 -17.30 5.82 -5.25
C VAL A 272 -17.70 7.27 -4.92
N PRO A 273 -18.56 7.52 -3.90
CA PRO A 273 -18.93 8.87 -3.47
C PRO A 273 -17.76 9.82 -3.20
N GLY A 274 -17.95 11.10 -3.46
CA GLY A 274 -16.96 12.17 -3.27
C GLY A 274 -16.38 12.23 -1.86
N SER A 275 -17.20 11.97 -0.84
CA SER A 275 -16.78 11.87 0.57
C SER A 275 -15.67 10.81 0.76
N VAL A 276 -15.83 9.65 0.13
CA VAL A 276 -14.84 8.55 0.17
C VAL A 276 -13.63 8.89 -0.69
N GLN A 277 -13.81 9.56 -1.83
CA GLN A 277 -12.70 10.01 -2.68
C GLN A 277 -11.82 11.02 -1.91
N LEU A 278 -12.43 11.99 -1.25
CA LEU A 278 -11.73 12.98 -0.40
C LEU A 278 -10.97 12.30 0.72
N TYR A 279 -11.61 11.31 1.38
CA TYR A 279 -10.94 10.46 2.35
C TYR A 279 -9.72 9.76 1.74
N TRP A 280 -9.87 9.09 0.59
CA TRP A 280 -8.78 8.36 -0.06
C TRP A 280 -7.61 9.27 -0.45
N VAL A 281 -7.89 10.45 -1.02
CA VAL A 281 -6.89 11.45 -1.39
C VAL A 281 -6.14 11.95 -0.16
N THR A 282 -6.86 12.35 0.89
CA THR A 282 -6.25 12.83 2.14
C THR A 282 -5.39 11.75 2.79
N SER A 283 -5.91 10.52 2.83
CA SER A 283 -5.26 9.36 3.41
C SER A 283 -3.98 8.95 2.65
N ALA A 284 -4.01 9.02 1.31
CA ALA A 284 -2.84 8.76 0.47
C ALA A 284 -1.79 9.88 0.56
N THR A 285 -2.24 11.13 0.66
CA THR A 285 -1.37 12.31 0.85
C THR A 285 -0.65 12.23 2.19
N PHE A 286 -1.37 11.87 3.26
CA PHE A 286 -0.78 11.63 4.57
C PHE A 286 0.28 10.53 4.49
N GLY A 287 -0.01 9.41 3.83
CA GLY A 287 0.94 8.32 3.63
C GLY A 287 2.22 8.76 2.89
N LEU A 288 2.09 9.63 1.90
CA LEU A 288 3.21 10.20 1.17
C LEU A 288 4.08 11.08 2.05
N PHE A 289 3.45 12.00 2.79
CA PHE A 289 4.16 12.86 3.73
C PHE A 289 4.83 12.06 4.84
N GLN A 290 4.14 11.05 5.39
CA GLN A 290 4.69 10.15 6.39
C GLN A 290 5.93 9.41 5.86
N SER A 291 5.85 8.84 4.65
CA SER A 291 6.96 8.11 4.04
C SER A 291 8.15 9.04 3.79
N TRP A 292 7.89 10.21 3.23
CA TRP A 292 8.90 11.25 3.02
C TRP A 292 9.58 11.67 4.33
N ALA A 293 8.81 11.93 5.40
CA ALA A 293 9.34 12.34 6.69
C ALA A 293 10.20 11.25 7.34
N LEU A 294 9.76 9.99 7.27
CA LEU A 294 10.50 8.84 7.81
C LEU A 294 11.79 8.60 7.01
N ASP A 295 11.74 8.64 5.68
CA ASP A 295 12.92 8.45 4.84
C ASP A 295 13.93 9.60 5.00
N PHE A 296 13.45 10.83 5.13
CA PHE A 296 14.28 11.99 5.46
C PHE A 296 14.98 11.81 6.82
N TRP A 297 14.25 11.31 7.82
CA TRP A 297 14.82 11.02 9.14
C TRP A 297 15.88 9.91 9.08
N ASP A 298 15.62 8.83 8.34
CA ASP A 298 16.56 7.73 8.11
C ASP A 298 17.83 8.22 7.40
N MET A 299 17.69 9.04 6.35
CA MET A 299 18.84 9.67 5.68
C MET A 299 19.68 10.48 6.67
N ARG A 300 19.05 11.29 7.53
CA ARG A 300 19.75 12.09 8.53
C ARG A 300 20.48 11.21 9.56
N ARG A 301 19.88 10.09 9.96
CA ARG A 301 20.52 9.08 10.83
C ARG A 301 21.74 8.45 10.15
N ARG A 302 21.65 8.08 8.87
CA ARG A 302 22.79 7.51 8.11
C ARG A 302 23.95 8.49 8.03
N LYS A 303 23.69 9.78 7.75
CA LYS A 303 24.73 10.81 7.71
C LYS A 303 25.47 10.99 9.05
N ARG A 304 24.81 10.72 10.18
CA ARG A 304 25.44 10.79 11.52
C ARG A 304 26.33 9.59 11.84
N VAL A 305 26.02 8.42 11.28
CA VAL A 305 26.74 7.16 11.54
C VAL A 305 27.82 6.89 10.48
N ALA A 306 27.70 7.50 9.29
CA ALA A 306 28.70 7.35 8.24
C ALA A 306 30.06 7.90 8.70
N PRO A 307 31.17 7.15 8.52
CA PRO A 307 32.50 7.66 8.77
C PRO A 307 32.78 8.86 7.85
N PRO A 308 33.59 9.85 8.28
CA PRO A 308 33.94 10.98 7.45
C PRO A 308 34.57 10.48 6.14
N PRO A 309 34.29 11.13 4.99
CA PRO A 309 34.86 10.73 3.71
C PRO A 309 36.37 10.69 3.86
N ALA A 310 36.98 9.56 3.51
CA ALA A 310 38.43 9.41 3.52
C ALA A 310 39.01 10.51 2.65
N THR A 311 39.64 11.51 3.29
CA THR A 311 40.39 12.54 2.57
C THR A 311 41.44 11.80 1.75
N GLY A 312 41.27 11.82 0.42
CA GLY A 312 42.23 11.23 -0.50
C GLY A 312 43.65 11.74 -0.23
N PRO A 313 44.68 10.98 -0.61
CA PRO A 313 46.06 11.32 -0.29
C PRO A 313 46.34 12.75 -0.75
N LYS A 314 46.66 13.63 0.21
CA LYS A 314 47.25 14.94 -0.05
C LYS A 314 48.46 14.67 -0.95
N ALA A 315 48.36 15.01 -2.22
CA ALA A 315 49.47 15.00 -3.13
C ALA A 315 50.57 15.83 -2.48
N ARG A 316 51.65 15.16 -2.03
CA ARG A 316 52.89 15.82 -1.64
C ARG A 316 53.32 16.61 -2.87
N ARG A 317 53.13 17.93 -2.83
CA ARG A 317 53.87 18.85 -3.68
C ARG A 317 55.31 18.77 -3.20
N SER A 318 56.13 18.00 -3.91
CA SER A 318 57.57 18.16 -3.93
C SER A 318 57.86 19.51 -4.60
N ALA A 319 58.38 20.42 -3.79
CA ALA A 319 59.20 21.55 -4.23
C ALA A 319 60.63 21.25 -3.76
#